data_AF-A0A974P257-F1
#
_entry.id   AF-A0A974P257-F1
#
_cell.length_a   1.000
_cell.length_b   1.000
_cell.length_c   1.000
_cell.angle_alpha   90.00
_cell.angle_beta   90.00
_cell.angle_gamma   90.00
#
_symmetry.space_group_name_H-M   'P 1'
#
loop_
_entity.id
_entity.type
_entity.pdbx_description
1 polymer ?
#
loop_
_entity_poly.entity_id
_entity_poly.type
_entity_poly.pdbx_seq_one_letter_code
_entity_poly.pdbx_strand_id
1 'polypeptide(L)'
;MRIAAGVTGQFDTLAGIGSNWNYEASYVWGRTTLDSVTNGLVARDRLYNGLRVEQVPGAPAGTYRCTDPVARASGCVPLNPFAAFTPAMANYISVNAGQRGETELENGLAFLGGSLFDLPAGPLQVGVGLESRRTTAFLDYDDPINRGLVTGNRTFDNPEATFRTNEAYIEARAPC
;
A
#
# COMPACT_ATOMS: atom_id res chain seq x y z
N MET A 1 -1.80 -4.67 13.53
CA MET A 1 -2.31 -4.54 14.93
C MET A 1 -3.10 -3.25 15.04
N ARG A 2 -4.13 -3.19 15.89
CA ARG A 2 -4.94 -1.97 16.09
C ARG A 2 -5.24 -1.79 17.57
N ILE A 3 -5.11 -0.56 18.05
CA ILE A 3 -5.46 -0.13 19.40
C ILE A 3 -6.41 1.07 19.26
N ALA A 4 -7.52 1.04 19.98
CA ALA A 4 -8.46 2.16 20.02
C ALA A 4 -8.91 2.35 21.46
N ALA A 5 -8.90 3.60 21.92
CA ALA A 5 -9.39 4.00 23.23
C ALA A 5 -10.17 5.30 23.10
N GLY A 6 -11.17 5.48 23.94
CA GLY A 6 -11.96 6.70 23.95
C GLY A 6 -12.74 6.87 25.24
N VAL A 7 -13.09 8.12 25.51
CA VAL A 7 -13.94 8.52 26.62
C VAL A 7 -15.04 9.42 26.08
N THR A 8 -16.23 9.23 26.62
CA THR A 8 -17.39 10.08 26.35
C THR A 8 -18.07 10.40 27.66
N GLY A 9 -18.75 11.52 27.71
CA GLY A 9 -19.56 11.88 28.86
C GLY A 9 -20.50 13.03 28.54
N GLN A 10 -21.33 13.32 29.53
CA GLN A 10 -22.35 14.36 29.47
C GLN A 10 -22.28 15.20 30.73
N PHE A 11 -22.65 16.46 30.61
CA PHE A 11 -22.81 17.36 31.74
C PHE A 11 -24.01 18.27 31.51
N ASP A 12 -24.73 18.54 32.61
CA ASP A 12 -25.96 19.33 32.57
C ASP A 12 -25.68 20.76 32.11
N THR A 13 -24.54 21.34 32.50
CA THR A 13 -24.08 22.68 32.05
C THR A 13 -22.57 22.66 31.82
N LEU A 14 -22.07 23.49 30.90
CA LEU A 14 -20.63 23.69 30.69
C LEU A 14 -20.19 24.95 31.43
N ALA A 15 -19.60 24.79 32.61
CA ALA A 15 -19.18 25.91 33.47
C ALA A 15 -20.32 26.93 33.75
N GLY A 16 -21.55 26.44 33.92
CA GLY A 16 -22.75 27.28 34.13
C GLY A 16 -23.36 27.86 32.85
N ILE A 17 -22.84 27.49 31.66
CA ILE A 17 -23.34 27.93 30.36
C ILE A 17 -24.14 26.80 29.71
N GLY A 18 -25.33 27.15 29.22
CA GLY A 18 -26.12 26.27 28.37
C GLY A 18 -26.63 25.02 29.07
N SER A 19 -27.10 24.05 28.27
CA SER A 19 -27.62 22.79 28.77
C SER A 19 -27.29 21.60 27.88
N ASN A 20 -27.37 20.39 28.44
CA ASN A 20 -27.27 19.12 27.71
C ASN A 20 -25.97 19.00 26.89
N TRP A 21 -24.85 19.30 27.51
CA TRP A 21 -23.57 19.19 26.85
C TRP A 21 -23.06 17.75 26.85
N ASN A 22 -22.41 17.35 25.77
CA ASN A 22 -21.72 16.08 25.64
C ASN A 22 -20.35 16.27 25.01
N TYR A 23 -19.43 15.40 25.38
CA TYR A 23 -18.08 15.38 24.83
C TYR A 23 -17.67 13.98 24.43
N GLU A 24 -16.73 13.93 23.51
CA GLU A 24 -16.00 12.72 23.15
C GLU A 24 -14.53 13.07 22.96
N ALA A 25 -13.65 12.21 23.45
CA ALA A 25 -12.25 12.22 23.07
C ALA A 25 -11.83 10.78 22.76
N SER A 26 -11.25 10.55 21.58
CA SER A 26 -10.83 9.23 21.15
C SER A 26 -9.46 9.26 20.49
N TYR A 27 -8.75 8.14 20.61
CA TYR A 27 -7.47 7.91 20.01
C TYR A 27 -7.41 6.52 19.38
N VAL A 28 -6.94 6.46 18.13
CA VAL A 28 -6.77 5.22 17.38
C VAL A 28 -5.34 5.15 16.86
N TRP A 29 -4.67 4.04 17.17
CA TRP A 29 -3.41 3.66 16.56
C TRP A 29 -3.61 2.36 15.77
N GLY A 30 -3.04 2.27 14.58
CA GLY A 30 -3.15 1.08 13.75
C GLY A 30 -1.94 0.90 12.86
N ARG A 31 -1.55 -0.36 12.67
CA ARG A 31 -0.48 -0.77 11.75
C ARG A 31 -0.94 -1.90 10.85
N THR A 32 -0.71 -1.72 9.56
CA THR A 32 -0.95 -2.69 8.49
C THR A 32 0.35 -2.97 7.77
N THR A 33 0.73 -4.24 7.68
CA THR A 33 1.87 -4.68 6.89
C THR A 33 1.40 -5.29 5.58
N LEU A 34 2.19 -5.10 4.53
CA LEU A 34 2.05 -5.74 3.24
C LEU A 34 3.28 -6.61 3.03
N ASP A 35 3.07 -7.89 2.78
CA ASP A 35 4.10 -8.80 2.27
C ASP A 35 3.46 -9.57 1.11
N SER A 36 4.00 -9.38 -0.08
CA SER A 36 3.42 -9.92 -1.30
C SER A 36 4.51 -10.41 -2.22
N VAL A 37 4.37 -11.65 -2.68
CA VAL A 37 5.28 -12.27 -3.65
C VAL A 37 4.48 -12.57 -4.91
N THR A 38 4.97 -12.08 -6.05
CA THR A 38 4.45 -12.45 -7.36
C THR A 38 5.28 -13.59 -7.92
N ASN A 39 4.61 -14.70 -8.19
CA ASN A 39 5.24 -15.89 -8.77
C ASN A 39 5.08 -15.88 -10.29
N GLY A 40 6.04 -16.47 -10.99
CA GLY A 40 5.92 -16.66 -12.44
C GLY A 40 6.17 -15.40 -13.27
N LEU A 41 6.86 -14.41 -12.71
CA LEU A 41 7.37 -13.30 -13.51
C LEU A 41 8.43 -13.82 -14.48
N VAL A 42 8.52 -13.24 -15.66
CA VAL A 42 9.50 -13.66 -16.67
C VAL A 42 10.71 -12.73 -16.63
N ALA A 43 11.88 -13.29 -16.35
CA ALA A 43 13.15 -12.56 -16.37
C ALA A 43 13.52 -12.17 -17.81
N ARG A 44 13.66 -10.86 -18.04
CA ARG A 44 13.83 -10.27 -19.38
C ARG A 44 15.16 -10.63 -20.01
N ASP A 45 16.23 -10.68 -19.22
CA ASP A 45 17.55 -11.11 -19.64
C ASP A 45 17.56 -12.60 -20.03
N ARG A 46 16.93 -13.46 -19.22
CA ARG A 46 16.82 -14.89 -19.50
C ARG A 46 15.98 -15.16 -20.74
N LEU A 47 14.86 -14.45 -20.90
CA LEU A 47 14.05 -14.50 -22.11
C LEU A 47 14.84 -14.05 -23.34
N TYR A 48 15.54 -12.90 -23.25
CA TYR A 48 16.36 -12.38 -24.34
C TYR A 48 17.45 -13.38 -24.77
N ASN A 49 18.20 -13.92 -23.81
CA ASN A 49 19.27 -14.87 -24.09
C ASN A 49 18.73 -16.22 -24.60
N GLY A 50 17.60 -16.68 -24.05
CA GLY A 50 16.98 -17.94 -24.44
C GLY A 50 16.36 -17.91 -25.84
N LEU A 51 15.88 -16.76 -26.31
CA LEU A 51 15.34 -16.58 -27.67
C LEU A 51 16.43 -16.44 -28.75
N ARG A 52 17.67 -16.14 -28.36
CA ARG A 52 18.81 -16.01 -29.28
C ARG A 52 19.53 -17.35 -29.37
N VAL A 53 19.12 -18.16 -30.35
CA VAL A 53 19.61 -19.52 -30.52
C VAL A 53 20.33 -19.71 -31.84
N GLU A 54 21.35 -20.57 -31.83
CA GLU A 54 22.09 -21.02 -33.01
C GLU A 54 22.14 -22.55 -33.05
N GLN A 55 22.28 -23.11 -34.25
CA GLN A 55 22.48 -24.56 -34.39
C GLN A 55 23.84 -24.95 -33.77
N VAL A 56 23.86 -26.04 -33.03
CA VAL A 56 25.12 -26.56 -32.47
C VAL A 56 25.99 -27.08 -33.64
N PRO A 57 27.21 -26.58 -33.83
CA PRO A 57 28.08 -27.03 -34.91
C PRO A 57 28.36 -28.54 -34.81
N GLY A 58 28.16 -29.26 -35.91
CA GLY A 58 28.36 -30.71 -35.97
C GLY A 58 27.25 -31.56 -35.32
N ALA A 59 26.22 -30.96 -34.73
CA ALA A 59 25.07 -31.68 -34.19
C ALA A 59 23.98 -31.90 -35.27
N PRO A 60 23.08 -32.88 -35.07
CA PRO A 60 21.91 -33.06 -35.93
C PRO A 60 21.09 -31.79 -36.10
N ALA A 61 20.46 -31.64 -37.27
CA ALA A 61 19.51 -30.57 -37.53
C ALA A 61 18.43 -30.51 -36.44
N GLY A 62 18.12 -29.30 -35.96
CA GLY A 62 17.17 -29.08 -34.87
C GLY A 62 17.77 -29.08 -33.46
N THR A 63 19.07 -29.32 -33.32
CA THR A 63 19.77 -29.17 -32.03
C THR A 63 20.32 -27.75 -31.89
N TYR A 64 19.71 -26.97 -31.00
CA TYR A 64 20.02 -25.55 -30.82
C TYR A 64 20.64 -25.27 -29.44
N ARG A 65 21.48 -24.23 -29.37
CA ARG A 65 22.04 -23.67 -28.12
C ARG A 65 21.87 -22.16 -28.12
N CYS A 66 21.91 -21.51 -26.95
CA CYS A 66 21.96 -20.05 -26.89
C CYS A 66 23.24 -19.54 -27.57
N THR A 67 23.15 -18.45 -28.35
CA THR A 67 24.28 -17.91 -29.11
C THR A 67 25.37 -17.38 -28.17
N ASP A 68 24.98 -16.64 -27.13
CA ASP A 68 25.92 -16.00 -26.20
C ASP A 68 26.69 -17.04 -25.36
N PRO A 69 28.04 -17.09 -25.42
CA PRO A 69 28.84 -18.03 -24.65
C PRO A 69 28.79 -17.79 -23.14
N VAL A 70 28.66 -16.54 -22.69
CA VAL A 70 28.53 -16.19 -21.26
C VAL A 70 27.19 -16.67 -20.75
N ALA A 71 26.09 -16.42 -21.49
CA ALA A 71 24.77 -16.91 -21.10
C ALA A 71 24.74 -18.44 -21.01
N ARG A 72 25.41 -19.15 -21.95
CA ARG A 72 25.57 -20.61 -21.89
C ARG A 72 26.30 -21.05 -20.63
N ALA A 73 27.42 -20.39 -20.29
CA ALA A 73 28.16 -20.68 -19.06
C ALA A 73 27.32 -20.41 -17.79
N SER A 74 26.37 -19.48 -17.86
CA SER A 74 25.41 -19.19 -16.79
C SER A 74 24.15 -20.06 -16.80
N GLY A 75 24.09 -21.11 -17.63
CA GLY A 75 22.97 -22.06 -17.65
C GLY A 75 21.79 -21.68 -18.56
N CYS A 76 22.04 -20.92 -19.63
CA CYS A 76 21.00 -20.55 -20.58
C CYS A 76 20.28 -21.76 -21.18
N VAL A 77 18.94 -21.74 -21.13
CA VAL A 77 18.08 -22.73 -21.78
C VAL A 77 17.55 -22.14 -23.10
N PRO A 78 17.79 -22.79 -24.26
CA PRO A 78 17.22 -22.38 -25.54
C PRO A 78 15.69 -22.41 -25.49
N LEU A 79 15.05 -21.36 -26.00
CA LEU A 79 13.59 -21.20 -25.99
C LEU A 79 13.04 -21.28 -27.42
N ASN A 80 11.88 -21.91 -27.57
CA ASN A 80 11.12 -21.90 -28.82
C ASN A 80 9.74 -21.27 -28.58
N PRO A 81 9.52 -19.99 -28.96
CA PRO A 81 8.24 -19.30 -28.74
C PRO A 81 7.09 -19.84 -29.60
N PHE A 82 7.37 -20.72 -30.56
CA PHE A 82 6.38 -21.31 -31.47
C PHE A 82 5.90 -22.70 -31.01
N ALA A 83 6.43 -23.21 -29.90
CA ALA A 83 6.03 -24.49 -29.32
C ALA A 83 5.72 -24.33 -27.83
N ALA A 84 5.05 -25.32 -27.25
CA ALA A 84 4.82 -25.36 -25.82
C ALA A 84 6.16 -25.39 -25.05
N PHE A 85 6.27 -24.56 -24.02
CA PHE A 85 7.48 -24.54 -23.19
C PHE A 85 7.58 -25.81 -22.36
N THR A 86 8.78 -26.39 -22.34
CA THR A 86 9.09 -27.50 -21.43
C THR A 86 9.23 -26.97 -19.99
N PRO A 87 9.15 -27.84 -18.96
CA PRO A 87 9.41 -27.42 -17.58
C PRO A 87 10.77 -26.75 -17.39
N ALA A 88 11.80 -27.20 -18.12
CA ALA A 88 13.13 -26.58 -18.07
C ALA A 88 13.13 -25.15 -18.65
N MET A 89 12.41 -24.92 -19.76
CA MET A 89 12.26 -23.59 -20.36
C MET A 89 11.49 -22.65 -19.43
N ALA A 90 10.38 -23.12 -18.85
CA ALA A 90 9.56 -22.36 -17.92
C ALA A 90 10.35 -22.01 -16.64
N ASN A 91 11.05 -22.98 -16.03
CA ASN A 91 11.86 -22.75 -14.84
C ASN A 91 13.04 -21.81 -15.10
N TYR A 92 13.62 -21.86 -16.30
CA TYR A 92 14.71 -20.95 -16.66
C TYR A 92 14.23 -19.51 -16.67
N ILE A 93 13.12 -19.20 -17.34
CA ILE A 93 12.64 -17.82 -17.47
C ILE A 93 11.87 -17.32 -16.25
N SER A 94 11.29 -18.22 -15.45
CA SER A 94 10.47 -17.87 -14.30
C SER A 94 11.33 -17.37 -13.14
N VAL A 95 10.91 -16.25 -12.57
CA VAL A 95 11.44 -15.68 -11.34
C VAL A 95 10.30 -15.20 -10.47
N ASN A 96 10.55 -15.13 -9.17
CA ASN A 96 9.62 -14.58 -8.21
C ASN A 96 10.21 -13.27 -7.69
N ALA A 97 9.35 -12.27 -7.55
CA ALA A 97 9.72 -10.99 -6.97
C ALA A 97 8.51 -10.44 -6.22
N GLY A 98 8.78 -9.73 -5.14
CA GLY A 98 7.78 -9.24 -4.23
C GLY A 98 7.90 -7.76 -3.92
N GLN A 99 7.07 -7.38 -2.96
CA GLN A 99 7.04 -6.06 -2.36
C GLN A 99 6.71 -6.21 -0.88
N ARG A 100 7.28 -5.30 -0.08
CA ARG A 100 7.00 -5.17 1.34
C ARG A 100 6.64 -3.75 1.67
N GLY A 101 5.66 -3.57 2.54
CA GLY A 101 5.26 -2.24 2.95
C GLY A 101 4.70 -2.24 4.36
N GLU A 102 4.66 -1.07 4.95
CA GLU A 102 3.96 -0.83 6.20
C GLU A 102 3.18 0.47 6.08
N THR A 103 2.02 0.51 6.71
CA THR A 103 1.23 1.72 6.90
C THR A 103 0.85 1.80 8.37
N GLU A 104 1.25 2.89 9.01
CA GLU A 104 0.90 3.23 10.38
C GLU A 104 -0.03 4.45 10.38
N LEU A 105 -1.10 4.38 11.18
CA LEU A 105 -2.10 5.42 11.35
C LEU A 105 -2.25 5.76 12.82
N GLU A 106 -2.16 7.05 13.12
CA GLU A 106 -2.45 7.64 14.43
C GLU A 106 -3.56 8.67 14.22
N ASN A 107 -4.67 8.54 14.93
CA ASN A 107 -5.78 9.50 14.83
C ASN A 107 -6.28 9.87 16.21
N GLY A 108 -6.28 11.16 16.51
CA GLY A 108 -6.89 11.73 17.71
C GLY A 108 -8.07 12.60 17.32
N LEU A 109 -9.21 12.40 17.99
CA LEU A 109 -10.43 13.17 17.79
C LEU A 109 -10.92 13.71 19.13
N ALA A 110 -11.36 14.96 19.15
CA ALA A 110 -12.05 15.55 20.28
C ALA A 110 -13.29 16.30 19.77
N PHE A 111 -14.40 16.12 20.47
CA PHE A 111 -15.68 16.75 20.16
C PHE A 111 -16.31 17.29 21.44
N LEU A 112 -16.98 18.44 21.32
CA LEU A 112 -17.79 19.03 22.37
C LEU A 112 -19.02 19.67 21.74
N GLY A 113 -20.21 19.32 22.20
CA GLY A 113 -21.46 19.90 21.72
C GLY A 113 -22.50 20.05 22.81
N GLY A 114 -23.46 20.95 22.62
CA GLY A 114 -24.50 21.22 23.61
C GLY A 114 -25.44 22.34 23.17
N SER A 115 -26.39 22.69 24.04
CA SER A 115 -27.32 23.80 23.82
C SER A 115 -26.77 25.06 24.47
N LEU A 116 -26.63 26.15 23.72
CA LEU A 116 -26.04 27.40 24.22
C LEU A 116 -27.04 28.22 25.06
N PHE A 117 -28.25 28.41 24.52
CA PHE A 117 -29.39 29.06 25.17
C PHE A 117 -30.70 28.73 24.45
N ASP A 118 -31.82 28.94 25.14
CA ASP A 118 -33.16 28.76 24.59
C ASP A 118 -33.61 30.02 23.81
N LEU A 119 -34.05 29.80 22.58
CA LEU A 119 -34.77 30.77 21.75
C LEU A 119 -36.27 30.50 21.83
N PRO A 120 -37.14 31.46 21.44
CA PRO A 120 -38.59 31.26 21.43
C PRO A 120 -39.07 30.03 20.63
N ALA A 121 -38.26 29.57 19.67
CA ALA A 121 -38.55 28.40 18.84
C ALA A 121 -37.84 27.10 19.30
N GLY A 122 -37.06 27.13 20.38
CA GLY A 122 -36.30 25.98 20.90
C GLY A 122 -34.83 26.29 21.21
N PRO A 123 -34.02 25.29 21.60
CA PRO A 123 -32.61 25.50 21.94
C PRO A 123 -31.74 25.76 20.71
N LEU A 124 -30.84 26.76 20.79
CA LEU A 124 -29.74 26.91 19.85
C LEU A 124 -28.62 25.94 20.22
N GLN A 125 -28.35 24.98 19.34
CA GLN A 125 -27.30 23.97 19.56
C GLN A 125 -26.01 24.36 18.85
N VAL A 126 -24.88 24.08 19.49
CA VAL A 126 -23.55 24.26 18.92
C VAL A 126 -22.71 23.00 19.09
N GLY A 127 -21.78 22.80 18.15
CA GLY A 127 -20.79 21.74 18.20
C GLY A 127 -19.44 22.27 17.75
N VAL A 128 -18.38 21.82 18.41
CA VAL A 128 -17.00 22.05 17.99
C VAL A 128 -16.26 20.72 17.99
N GLY A 129 -15.35 20.56 17.04
CA GLY A 129 -14.52 19.37 16.96
C GLY A 129 -13.11 19.65 16.46
N LEU A 130 -12.19 18.80 16.86
CA LEU A 130 -10.78 18.81 16.51
C LEU A 130 -10.38 17.39 16.08
N GLU A 131 -9.62 17.27 15.00
CA GLU A 131 -9.01 16.03 14.55
C GLU A 131 -7.52 16.25 14.26
N SER A 132 -6.67 15.31 14.69
CA SER A 132 -5.27 15.24 14.29
C SER A 132 -4.96 13.82 13.85
N ARG A 133 -4.72 13.66 12.55
CA ARG A 133 -4.40 12.40 11.91
C ARG A 133 -2.98 12.41 11.36
N ARG A 134 -2.19 11.39 11.70
CA ARG A 134 -0.86 11.14 11.13
C ARG A 134 -0.85 9.76 10.49
N THR A 135 -0.42 9.69 9.24
CA THR A 135 -0.23 8.45 8.49
C THR A 135 1.21 8.37 8.04
N THR A 136 1.90 7.27 8.37
CA THR A 136 3.26 6.98 7.89
C THR A 136 3.19 5.74 7.03
N ALA A 137 3.78 5.76 5.83
CA ALA A 137 3.79 4.58 4.98
C ALA A 137 5.08 4.50 4.15
N PHE A 138 5.53 3.27 3.90
CA PHE A 138 6.59 2.97 2.93
C PHE A 138 6.20 1.77 2.08
N LEU A 139 6.84 1.64 0.92
CA LEU A 139 6.71 0.48 0.04
C LEU A 139 8.04 0.20 -0.65
N ASP A 140 8.55 -1.01 -0.47
CA ASP A 140 9.83 -1.51 -0.96
C ASP A 140 9.57 -2.65 -1.96
N TYR A 141 10.24 -2.62 -3.10
CA TYR A 141 10.13 -3.62 -4.15
C TYR A 141 11.44 -4.41 -4.29
N ASP A 142 11.36 -5.70 -4.60
CA ASP A 142 12.57 -6.47 -4.88
C ASP A 142 13.32 -5.92 -6.12
N ASP A 143 14.66 -6.02 -6.10
CA ASP A 143 15.57 -5.52 -7.16
C ASP A 143 15.12 -5.83 -8.61
N PRO A 144 14.61 -7.04 -8.93
CA PRO A 144 14.16 -7.34 -10.29
C PRO A 144 13.03 -6.43 -10.79
N ILE A 145 12.13 -6.00 -9.90
CA ILE A 145 11.02 -5.07 -10.22
C ILE A 145 11.57 -3.64 -10.32
N ASN A 146 12.34 -3.22 -9.31
CA ASN A 146 12.96 -1.89 -9.22
C ASN A 146 13.80 -1.50 -10.45
N ARG A 147 14.48 -2.49 -11.01
CA ARG A 147 15.34 -2.32 -12.19
C ARG A 147 14.65 -2.65 -13.51
N GLY A 148 13.41 -3.15 -13.49
CA GLY A 148 12.67 -3.55 -14.69
C GLY A 148 13.30 -4.76 -15.41
N LEU A 149 13.88 -5.68 -14.63
CA LEU A 149 14.52 -6.91 -15.12
C LEU A 149 13.50 -8.03 -15.36
N VAL A 150 12.24 -7.83 -14.98
CA VAL A 150 11.15 -8.79 -15.14
C VAL A 150 10.03 -8.21 -15.99
N THR A 151 9.17 -9.07 -16.53
CA THR A 151 7.92 -8.65 -17.17
C THR A 151 7.01 -7.96 -16.16
N GLY A 152 6.32 -6.90 -16.61
CA GLY A 152 5.47 -6.06 -15.76
C GLY A 152 5.96 -4.62 -15.79
N ASN A 153 5.48 -3.83 -14.83
CA ASN A 153 5.91 -2.45 -14.68
C ASN A 153 7.19 -2.38 -13.85
N ARG A 154 8.11 -1.51 -14.28
CA ARG A 154 9.19 -1.05 -13.42
C ARG A 154 8.59 -0.07 -12.42
N THR A 155 8.67 -0.42 -11.14
CA THR A 155 8.18 0.42 -10.05
C THR A 155 9.33 0.71 -9.11
N PHE A 156 9.45 1.94 -8.65
CA PHE A 156 10.47 2.35 -7.70
C PHE A 156 9.96 2.23 -6.27
N ASP A 157 10.88 2.07 -5.33
CA ASP A 157 10.58 2.17 -3.91
C ASP A 157 9.91 3.50 -3.59
N ASN A 158 8.86 3.42 -2.78
CA ASN A 158 8.31 4.58 -2.11
C ASN A 158 8.98 4.67 -0.74
N PRO A 159 9.95 5.59 -0.56
CA PRO A 159 10.56 5.80 0.75
C PRO A 159 9.49 6.20 1.74
N GLU A 160 9.82 6.06 3.03
CA GLU A 160 8.88 6.43 4.08
C GLU A 160 8.36 7.86 3.91
N ALA A 161 7.05 7.97 3.78
CA ALA A 161 6.33 9.22 3.66
C ALA A 161 5.38 9.37 4.85
N THR A 162 5.44 10.54 5.48
CA THR A 162 4.52 10.91 6.56
C THR A 162 3.56 11.99 6.06
N PHE A 163 2.26 11.73 6.20
CA PHE A 163 1.18 12.69 5.98
C PHE A 163 0.56 13.07 7.32
N ARG A 164 0.36 14.37 7.55
CA ARG A 164 -0.31 14.88 8.75
C ARG A 164 -1.46 15.80 8.35
N THR A 165 -2.62 15.56 8.92
CA THR A 165 -3.84 16.34 8.75
C THR A 165 -4.29 16.81 10.11
N ASN A 166 -4.52 18.12 10.26
CA ASN A 166 -5.14 18.67 11.46
C ASN A 166 -6.37 19.47 11.02
N GLU A 167 -7.50 19.19 11.63
CA GLU A 167 -8.79 19.78 11.29
C GLU A 167 -9.47 20.33 12.54
N ALA A 168 -10.22 21.41 12.36
CA ALA A 168 -11.04 22.02 13.38
C ALA A 168 -12.33 22.52 12.72
N TYR A 169 -13.46 22.33 13.39
CA TYR A 169 -14.75 22.79 12.89
C TYR A 169 -15.63 23.33 14.01
N ILE A 170 -16.58 24.16 13.60
CA ILE A 170 -17.68 24.67 14.42
C ILE A 170 -18.97 24.56 13.62
N GLU A 171 -20.02 24.07 14.25
CA GLU A 171 -21.35 23.96 13.68
C GLU A 171 -22.39 24.52 14.64
N ALA A 172 -23.50 25.00 14.09
CA ALA A 172 -24.62 25.51 14.86
C ALA A 172 -25.93 25.11 14.21
N ARG A 173 -26.91 24.74 15.03
CA ARG A 173 -28.27 24.41 14.60
C ARG A 173 -29.26 25.32 15.32
N ALA A 174 -29.85 26.22 14.56
CA ALA A 174 -30.93 27.07 15.04
C ALA A 174 -32.27 26.30 14.99
N PRO A 175 -33.16 26.51 15.97
CA PRO A 175 -34.52 26.01 15.89
C PRO A 175 -35.30 26.68 14.75
N CYS A 176 -36.20 25.94 14.13
CA CYS A 176 -37.06 26.38 13.02
C CYS A 176 -38.53 26.37 13.43
#